data_AF-A0A7X9QF46-F1
#
_entry.id   AF-A0A7X9QF46-F1
#
_cell.length_a   1.000
_cell.length_b   1.000
_cell.length_c   1.000
_cell.angle_alpha   90.00
_cell.angle_beta   90.00
_cell.angle_gamma   90.00
#
_symmetry.space_group_name_H-M   'P 1'
#
loop_
_entity.id
_entity.type
_entity.pdbx_description
1 polymer ?
#
loop_
_entity_poly.entity_id
_entity_poly.type
_entity_poly.pdbx_seq_one_letter_code
_entity_poly.pdbx_strand_id
1 'polypeptide(L)' 'MVRRTTPGATAITEREVEVLELLSRGLGNKELARELFVSEATVKSHLSHIYTKLGVDTRASAVAAAIERRIIRA' A
#
# COMPACT_ATOMS: atom_id res chain seq x y z
N MET A 1 17.06 -5.68 -17.33
CA MET A 1 16.38 -5.55 -16.02
C MET A 1 15.01 -6.21 -16.12
N VAL A 2 14.90 -7.48 -15.72
CA VAL A 2 13.65 -8.25 -15.86
C VAL A 2 12.68 -7.80 -14.78
N ARG A 3 11.60 -7.09 -15.16
CA ARG A 3 10.45 -6.91 -14.27
C ARG A 3 9.81 -8.28 -14.07
N ARG A 4 10.08 -8.92 -12.93
CA ARG A 4 9.30 -10.07 -12.46
C ARG A 4 7.88 -9.59 -12.21
N THR A 5 7.01 -9.71 -13.21
CA THR A 5 5.57 -9.57 -13.05
C THR A 5 5.06 -10.93 -12.64
N THR A 6 4.94 -11.14 -11.33
CA THR A 6 4.37 -12.37 -10.77
C THR A 6 2.90 -12.46 -11.21
N PRO A 7 2.43 -13.59 -11.76
CA PRO A 7 1.03 -13.79 -12.10
C PRO A 7 0.22 -13.82 -10.80
N GLY A 8 -0.44 -12.69 -10.53
CA GLY A 8 -0.95 -12.29 -9.20
C GLY A 8 -0.89 -10.78 -8.99
N ALA A 9 -0.22 -10.06 -9.90
CA ALA A 9 0.03 -8.61 -9.89
C ALA A 9 -1.20 -7.69 -9.73
N THR A 10 -2.44 -8.17 -9.84
CA THR A 10 -3.66 -7.37 -9.63
C THR A 10 -4.17 -7.39 -8.19
N ALA A 11 -3.87 -8.43 -7.40
CA ALA A 11 -4.34 -8.53 -6.03
C ALA A 11 -3.43 -7.76 -5.06
N ILE A 12 -4.05 -7.10 -4.08
CA ILE A 12 -3.34 -6.51 -2.94
C ILE A 12 -2.81 -7.64 -2.06
N THR A 13 -1.53 -7.59 -1.70
CA THR A 13 -0.91 -8.59 -0.82
C THR A 13 -1.20 -8.29 0.64
N GLU A 14 -1.06 -9.26 1.54
CA GLU A 14 -1.23 -9.07 3.00
C GLU A 14 -0.40 -7.90 3.52
N ARG A 15 0.86 -7.81 3.09
CA ARG A 15 1.75 -6.71 3.50
C ARG A 15 1.28 -5.35 2.98
N GLU A 16 0.68 -5.31 1.80
CA GLU A 16 0.08 -4.08 1.27
C GLU A 16 -1.23 -3.72 1.99
N VAL A 17 -1.99 -4.71 2.48
CA VAL A 17 -3.14 -4.49 3.37
C VAL A 17 -2.70 -3.83 4.66
N GLU A 18 -1.66 -4.35 5.33
CA GLU A 18 -1.11 -3.73 6.56
C GLU A 18 -0.68 -2.28 6.32
N VAL A 19 -0.04 -1.99 5.18
CA VAL A 19 0.30 -0.61 4.80
C VAL A 19 -0.95 0.25 4.66
N LEU A 20 -2.01 -0.25 4.02
CA LEU A 20 -3.29 0.45 3.87
C LEU A 20 -3.99 0.73 5.20
N GLU A 21 -3.96 -0.21 6.15
CA GLU A 21 -4.50 -0.03 7.51
C GLU A 21 -3.74 1.04 8.31
N LEU A 22 -2.41 1.04 8.23
CA LEU A 22 -1.61 2.08 8.88
C LEU A 22 -1.78 3.45 8.20
N LEU A 23 -1.94 3.47 6.88
CA LEU A 23 -2.22 4.69 6.12
C LEU A 23 -3.57 5.31 6.52
N SER A 24 -4.62 4.50 6.71
CA SER A 24 -5.96 4.97 7.09
C SER A 24 -5.98 5.61 8.48
N ARG A 25 -5.05 5.20 9.36
CA ARG A 25 -4.79 5.83 10.66
C ARG A 25 -3.99 7.14 10.59
N GLY A 26 -3.58 7.57 9.39
CA GLY A 26 -2.89 8.84 9.16
C GLY A 26 -1.36 8.80 9.25
N LEU A 27 -0.74 7.62 9.40
CA LEU A 27 0.71 7.51 9.63
C LEU A 27 1.57 7.95 8.43
N GLY A 28 2.54 8.81 8.64
CA GLY A 28 3.53 9.19 7.62
C GLY A 28 4.49 8.05 7.27
N ASN A 29 5.28 8.20 6.19
CA ASN A 29 6.19 7.16 5.72
C ASN A 29 7.22 6.72 6.78
N LYS A 30 7.70 7.66 7.60
CA LYS A 30 8.65 7.38 8.69
C LYS A 30 8.01 6.55 9.81
N GLU A 31 6.75 6.80 10.13
CA GLU A 31 6.00 6.06 11.14
C GLU A 31 5.67 4.65 10.63
N LEU A 32 5.15 4.56 9.39
CA LEU A 32 4.98 3.30 8.68
C LEU A 32 6.26 2.46 8.66
N ALA A 33 7.40 3.07 8.33
CA ALA A 33 8.69 2.39 8.30
C ALA A 33 9.05 1.78 9.67
N ARG A 34 8.78 2.51 10.76
CA ARG A 34 9.00 2.03 12.13
C ARG A 34 8.06 0.89 12.50
N GLU A 35 6.75 1.07 12.32
CA GLU A 35 5.73 0.05 12.64
C GLU A 35 5.95 -1.24 11.86
N LEU A 36 6.38 -1.12 10.61
CA LEU A 36 6.60 -2.25 9.70
C LEU A 36 8.03 -2.80 9.78
N PHE A 37 8.94 -2.21 10.57
CA PHE A 37 10.36 -2.61 10.64
C PHE A 37 11.06 -2.64 9.28
N VAL A 38 10.84 -1.63 8.44
CA VAL A 38 11.43 -1.49 7.10
C VAL A 38 11.99 -0.08 6.88
N SER A 39 12.66 0.14 5.75
CA SER A 39 13.10 1.50 5.37
C SER A 39 11.95 2.34 4.79
N GLU A 40 12.06 3.67 4.86
CA GLU A 40 11.13 4.56 4.15
C GLU A 40 11.12 4.32 2.62
N ALA A 41 12.25 3.89 2.03
CA ALA A 41 12.31 3.53 0.62
C ALA A 41 11.48 2.27 0.30
N THR A 42 11.46 1.31 1.22
CA THR A 42 10.60 0.11 1.15
C THR A 42 9.13 0.51 1.25
N VAL A 43 8.76 1.42 2.17
CA VAL A 43 7.40 1.95 2.27
C VAL A 43 6.98 2.61 0.95
N LYS A 44 7.81 3.50 0.39
CA LYS A 44 7.54 4.16 -0.90
C LYS A 44 7.33 3.16 -2.04
N SER A 45 8.09 2.06 -2.05
CA SER A 45 7.92 0.98 -3.04
C SER A 45 6.57 0.28 -2.88
N HIS A 46 6.15 -0.04 -1.64
CA HIS A 46 4.82 -0.59 -1.38
C HIS A 46 3.72 0.38 -1.84
N LEU A 47 3.83 1.67 -1.51
CA LEU A 47 2.85 2.67 -1.94
C LEU A 47 2.72 2.74 -3.46
N SER A 48 3.84 2.73 -4.18
CA SER A 48 3.84 2.73 -5.65
C SER A 48 3.10 1.52 -6.23
N HIS A 49 3.33 0.33 -5.67
CA HIS A 49 2.63 -0.88 -6.07
C HIS A 49 1.14 -0.84 -5.73
N ILE A 50 0.78 -0.40 -4.51
CA ILE A 50 -0.61 -0.23 -4.08
C ILE A 50 -1.34 0.72 -5.02
N TYR A 51 -0.78 1.88 -5.32
CA TYR A 51 -1.37 2.88 -6.20
C TYR A 51 -1.61 2.32 -7.59
N THR A 52 -0.61 1.62 -8.14
CA THR A 52 -0.73 0.93 -9.43
C THR A 52 -1.84 -0.13 -9.42
N LYS A 53 -1.92 -0.95 -8.38
CA LYS A 53 -2.93 -2.02 -8.24
C LYS A 53 -4.35 -1.48 -8.01
N LEU A 54 -4.48 -0.40 -7.26
CA LEU A 54 -5.75 0.24 -6.99
C LEU A 54 -6.20 1.15 -8.15
N GLY A 55 -5.30 1.55 -9.03
CA GLY A 55 -5.60 2.48 -10.13
C GLY A 55 -5.79 3.92 -9.62
N VAL A 56 -4.99 4.32 -8.63
CA VAL A 56 -5.05 5.62 -7.96
C VAL A 56 -3.67 6.25 -7.92
N ASP A 57 -3.61 7.53 -7.60
CA ASP A 57 -2.40 8.35 -7.65
C ASP A 57 -2.11 9.10 -6.33
N THR A 58 -3.11 9.21 -5.45
CA THR A 58 -2.97 9.88 -4.16
C THR A 58 -3.13 8.92 -2.99
N ARG A 59 -2.55 9.33 -1.87
CA ARG A 59 -2.71 8.65 -0.59
C ARG A 59 -4.18 8.56 -0.15
N ALA A 60 -4.92 9.66 -0.28
CA ALA A 60 -6.32 9.72 0.12
C ALA A 60 -7.18 8.80 -0.75
N SER A 61 -6.96 8.82 -2.08
CA SER A 61 -7.67 7.93 -3.00
C SER A 61 -7.32 6.45 -2.79
N ALA A 62 -6.08 6.12 -2.38
CA ALA A 62 -5.72 4.75 -2.00
C ALA A 62 -6.47 4.25 -0.77
N VAL A 63 -6.58 5.06 0.29
CA VAL A 63 -7.37 4.70 1.48
C VAL A 63 -8.85 4.56 1.13
N ALA A 64 -9.42 5.53 0.41
CA ALA A 64 -10.82 5.49 0.00
C ALA A 64 -11.13 4.24 -0.85
N ALA A 65 -10.31 3.94 -1.85
CA ALA A 65 -10.47 2.76 -2.71
C ALA A 65 -10.32 1.45 -1.92
N ALA A 66 -9.43 1.40 -0.92
CA ALA A 66 -9.26 0.21 -0.08
C ALA A 66 -10.50 -0.06 0.80
N ILE A 67 -11.16 0.99 1.30
CA ILE A 67 -12.42 0.88 2.06
C ILE A 67 -13.58 0.49 1.13
N GLU A 68 -13.72 1.18 0.00
CA GLU A 68 -14.79 0.92 -0.99
C GLU A 68 -14.77 -0.53 -1.49
N ARG A 69 -13.57 -1.04 -1.78
CA ARG A 69 -13.35 -2.42 -2.24
C ARG A 69 -13.28 -3.43 -1.10
N ARG A 70 -13.50 -3.01 0.15
CA ARG A 70 -13.48 -3.84 1.38
C ARG A 70 -12.18 -4.61 1.59
N ILE A 71 -11.05 -4.03 1.17
CA ILE A 71 -9.71 -4.55 1.44
C ILE A 71 -9.34 -4.31 2.91
N ILE A 72 -9.70 -3.14 3.44
CA ILE A 72 -9.56 -2.78 4.86
C ILE A 72 -10.91 -2.33 5.43
N ARG A 73 -11.01 -2.34 6.75
CA ARG A 73 -12.12 -1.72 7.49
C ARG A 73 -11.58 -0.44 8.12
N ALA A 74 -12.10 0.72 7.70
CA ALA A 74 -11.78 2.00 8.36
C ALA A 74 -12.74 2.26 9.52
#